data_AF-A0AAV3SIT3-F1
#
_entry.id   AF-A0AAV3SIT3-F1
#
_cell.length_a   1.000
_cell.length_b   1.000
_cell.length_c   1.000
_cell.angle_alpha   90.00
_cell.angle_beta   90.00
_cell.angle_gamma   90.00
#
_symmetry.space_group_name_H-M   'P 1'
#
loop_
_entity.id
_entity.type
_entity.pdbx_description
1 polymer ?
#
loop_
_entity_poly.entity_id
_entity_poly.type
_entity_poly.pdbx_seq_one_letter_code
_entity_poly.pdbx_strand_id
1 'polypeptide(L)'
;MNLFRKNIAYRFTAGLFAVSIGVDVFGLYLFAEQDSFVYETYLCGAGALAASAMVNLYLFVDRILYQSTPEGILNRINDRLSPEWTAQQARRSDEDSIERDPYQLLISVIDSAIEDRDGPTVSQGLDVVSERIRSLLTNTCSDAMGSESAVNASIEDLCTDRLPALLEHTTKNNQEEQSKEVIECLDTIGKSGIDREHELVTGYSSQGLSRPIESLGYSELEDRVRIDIIGTNRELLVEAAEAEYWEAADTGIRLLGWRVAQSITNRSAQYARDTGYTSVQTLSIPKIHSRAVRECSSRTSDENIDWQRGEDGDFNDLFPYENTLRGCYFAMCEITSAAIRNEIKTGASVVDWSHVAAGWRSCLDDLRDSNLESLFQLWLGTVLYIEYLQSETDREVLSGFNRVSIQMGFRSNIGETAVSIQNGVVRPRTQIDYIPGRFNPTEMPLTGFSSQPVSDPDTTFSDWLVLQGGMSGDGEFV
;
A
#
# COMPACT_ATOMS: atom_id res chain seq x y z
N MET A 1 -19.99 34.87 4.94
CA MET A 1 -20.18 36.32 4.68
C MET A 1 -18.95 37.19 5.01
N ASN A 2 -18.18 36.89 6.07
CA ASN A 2 -17.00 37.70 6.44
C ASN A 2 -15.77 37.59 5.51
N LEU A 3 -15.66 36.54 4.69
CA LEU A 3 -14.54 36.36 3.74
C LEU A 3 -14.55 37.41 2.61
N PHE A 4 -15.74 37.79 2.11
CA PHE A 4 -15.88 38.77 1.02
C PHE A 4 -15.47 40.19 1.44
N ARG A 5 -15.79 40.60 2.67
CA ARG A 5 -15.46 41.94 3.20
C ARG A 5 -13.98 42.18 3.47
N LYS A 6 -13.18 41.13 3.63
CA LYS A 6 -11.72 41.23 3.85
C LYS A 6 -10.89 41.07 2.58
N ASN A 7 -11.50 40.67 1.46
CA ASN A 7 -10.79 40.52 0.19
C ASN A 7 -10.44 41.90 -0.42
N ILE A 8 -9.14 42.18 -0.58
CA ILE A 8 -8.61 43.44 -1.11
C ILE A 8 -9.14 43.73 -2.52
N ALA A 9 -9.27 42.69 -3.35
CA ALA A 9 -9.80 42.83 -4.71
C ALA A 9 -11.27 43.28 -4.69
N TYR A 10 -12.09 42.74 -3.80
CA TYR A 10 -13.50 43.15 -3.66
C TYR A 10 -13.63 44.62 -3.24
N ARG A 11 -12.82 45.07 -2.26
CA ARG A 11 -12.85 46.46 -1.80
C ARG A 11 -12.44 47.44 -2.90
N PHE A 12 -11.42 47.07 -3.67
CA PHE A 12 -10.95 47.89 -4.79
C PHE A 12 -12.03 47.99 -5.89
N THR A 13 -12.59 46.86 -6.34
CA THR A 13 -13.61 46.83 -7.39
C THR A 13 -14.90 47.55 -6.95
N ALA A 14 -15.37 47.32 -5.72
CA ALA A 14 -16.55 48.02 -5.19
C ALA A 14 -16.30 49.53 -5.00
N GLY A 15 -15.08 49.91 -4.59
CA GLY A 15 -14.67 51.30 -4.49
C GLY A 15 -14.65 51.99 -5.85
N LEU A 16 -14.10 51.33 -6.88
CA LEU A 16 -14.05 51.85 -8.25
C LEU A 16 -15.47 52.06 -8.82
N PHE A 17 -16.37 51.13 -8.52
CA PHE A 17 -17.78 51.22 -8.91
C PHE A 17 -18.50 52.39 -8.21
N ALA A 18 -18.28 52.55 -6.90
CA ALA A 18 -18.85 53.66 -6.14
C ALA A 18 -18.32 55.02 -6.61
N VAL A 19 -17.04 55.09 -6.98
CA VAL A 19 -16.43 56.29 -7.58
C VAL A 19 -17.01 56.57 -8.96
N SER A 20 -17.20 55.56 -9.82
CA SER A 20 -17.84 55.73 -11.13
C SER A 20 -19.25 56.31 -10.99
N ILE A 21 -20.10 55.71 -10.15
CA ILE A 21 -21.46 56.21 -9.88
C ILE A 21 -21.42 57.63 -9.30
N GLY A 22 -20.50 57.87 -8.36
CA GLY A 22 -20.32 59.19 -7.74
C GLY A 22 -19.92 60.25 -8.75
N VAL A 23 -19.01 59.92 -9.68
CA VAL A 23 -18.62 60.79 -10.79
C VAL A 23 -19.84 61.06 -11.64
N ASP A 24 -20.52 60.03 -12.15
CA ASP A 24 -21.69 60.17 -13.06
C ASP A 24 -22.80 61.04 -12.45
N VAL A 25 -23.14 60.83 -11.18
CA VAL A 25 -24.16 61.62 -10.45
C VAL A 25 -23.71 63.07 -10.24
N PHE A 26 -22.44 63.29 -9.92
CA PHE A 26 -21.87 64.63 -9.74
C PHE A 26 -21.83 65.42 -11.06
N GLY A 27 -21.55 64.74 -12.17
CA GLY A 27 -21.59 65.31 -13.51
C GLY A 27 -22.96 65.76 -13.94
N LEU A 28 -23.96 64.90 -13.73
CA LEU A 28 -25.36 65.21 -13.98
C LEU A 28 -25.85 66.43 -13.19
N TYR A 29 -25.31 66.64 -11.97
CA TYR A 29 -25.71 67.75 -11.11
C TYR A 29 -25.03 69.09 -11.47
N LEU A 30 -23.77 69.08 -11.90
CA LEU A 30 -22.98 70.31 -12.10
C LEU A 30 -22.90 70.81 -13.53
N PHE A 31 -23.02 69.93 -14.53
CA PHE A 31 -22.76 70.29 -15.93
C PHE A 31 -24.03 70.32 -16.80
N ALA A 32 -25.22 70.37 -16.19
CA ALA A 32 -26.49 70.44 -16.91
C ALA A 32 -26.68 71.73 -17.75
N GLU A 33 -25.89 72.79 -17.50
CA GLU A 33 -26.03 74.11 -18.15
C GLU A 33 -24.71 74.68 -18.74
N GLN A 34 -23.64 73.87 -18.89
CA GLN A 34 -22.32 74.35 -19.34
C GLN A 34 -21.96 74.05 -20.82
N ASP A 35 -20.93 74.75 -21.30
CA ASP A 35 -20.40 74.76 -22.67
C ASP A 35 -20.08 73.35 -23.23
N SER A 36 -20.39 73.12 -24.51
CA SER A 36 -20.44 71.78 -25.15
C SER A 36 -19.14 70.97 -25.02
N PHE A 37 -17.99 71.65 -25.01
CA PHE A 37 -16.67 71.01 -24.97
C PHE A 37 -16.32 70.40 -23.60
N VAL A 38 -16.73 71.06 -22.51
CA VAL A 38 -16.47 70.60 -21.14
C VAL A 38 -17.33 69.38 -20.84
N TYR A 39 -18.59 69.41 -21.29
CA TYR A 39 -19.51 68.29 -21.18
C TYR A 39 -19.01 67.07 -21.95
N GLU A 40 -18.52 67.23 -23.19
CA GLU A 40 -18.03 66.13 -24.02
C GLU A 40 -16.78 65.46 -23.44
N THR A 41 -15.83 66.27 -22.90
CA THR A 41 -14.65 65.75 -22.21
C THR A 41 -15.02 64.98 -20.94
N TYR A 42 -15.98 65.51 -20.19
CA TYR A 42 -16.51 64.88 -18.99
C TYR A 42 -17.21 63.55 -19.32
N LEU A 43 -18.04 63.52 -20.36
CA LEU A 43 -18.76 62.32 -20.81
C LEU A 43 -17.79 61.21 -21.23
N CYS A 44 -16.71 61.56 -21.94
CA CYS A 44 -15.64 60.62 -22.30
C CYS A 44 -14.92 60.08 -21.06
N GLY A 45 -14.62 60.93 -20.08
CA GLY A 45 -13.99 60.52 -18.82
C GLY A 45 -14.87 59.58 -17.99
N ALA A 46 -16.15 59.92 -17.86
CA ALA A 46 -17.17 59.10 -17.21
C ALA A 46 -17.34 57.74 -17.93
N GLY A 47 -17.44 57.75 -19.26
CA GLY A 47 -17.52 56.53 -20.07
C GLY A 47 -16.28 55.63 -19.91
N ALA A 48 -15.07 56.21 -19.88
CA ALA A 48 -13.84 55.46 -19.64
C ALA A 48 -13.78 54.87 -18.22
N LEU A 49 -14.25 55.61 -17.21
CA LEU A 49 -14.38 55.13 -15.83
C LEU A 49 -15.39 54.00 -15.71
N ALA A 50 -16.56 54.13 -16.33
CA ALA A 50 -17.59 53.12 -16.35
C ALA A 50 -17.11 51.84 -17.05
N ALA A 51 -16.45 51.96 -18.21
CA ALA A 51 -15.83 50.83 -18.90
C ALA A 51 -14.77 50.16 -18.03
N SER A 52 -13.92 50.94 -17.35
CA SER A 52 -12.90 50.42 -16.43
C SER A 52 -13.51 49.70 -15.22
N ALA A 53 -14.61 50.22 -14.67
CA ALA A 53 -15.35 49.59 -13.59
C ALA A 53 -16.01 48.27 -14.03
N MET A 54 -16.59 48.26 -15.25
CA MET A 54 -17.18 47.06 -15.86
C MET A 54 -16.13 45.97 -16.08
N VAL A 55 -14.96 46.30 -16.64
CA VAL A 55 -13.86 45.34 -16.85
C VAL A 55 -13.35 44.79 -15.52
N ASN A 56 -13.16 45.63 -14.50
CA ASN A 56 -12.72 45.17 -13.18
C ASN A 56 -13.78 44.29 -12.49
N LEU A 57 -15.07 44.58 -12.68
CA LEU A 57 -16.15 43.73 -12.17
C LEU A 57 -16.15 42.37 -12.87
N TYR A 58 -15.99 42.36 -14.20
CA TYR A 58 -15.88 41.11 -14.96
C TYR A 58 -14.71 40.26 -14.48
N LEU A 59 -13.50 40.82 -14.39
CA LEU A 59 -12.32 40.12 -13.87
C LEU A 59 -12.51 39.64 -12.43
N PHE A 60 -13.22 40.40 -11.59
CA PHE A 60 -13.52 39.99 -10.23
C PHE A 60 -14.50 38.80 -10.20
N VAL A 61 -15.58 38.86 -10.98
CA VAL A 61 -16.56 37.76 -11.07
C VAL A 61 -15.89 36.51 -11.62
N ASP A 62 -15.12 36.63 -12.69
CA ASP A 62 -14.36 35.53 -13.29
C ASP A 62 -13.39 34.89 -12.27
N ARG A 63 -12.67 35.71 -11.51
CA ARG A 63 -11.80 35.23 -10.42
C ARG A 63 -12.57 34.53 -9.30
N ILE A 64 -13.76 35.01 -8.93
CA ILE A 64 -14.57 34.37 -7.89
C ILE A 64 -15.17 33.06 -8.39
N LEU A 65 -15.66 33.03 -9.63
CA LEU A 65 -16.18 31.83 -10.27
C LEU A 65 -15.09 30.77 -10.39
N TYR A 66 -13.91 31.16 -10.90
CA TYR A 66 -12.74 30.29 -10.93
C TYR A 66 -12.38 29.79 -9.53
N GLN A 67 -12.33 30.67 -8.53
CA GLN A 67 -12.05 30.25 -7.15
C GLN A 67 -13.07 29.25 -6.61
N SER A 68 -14.34 29.30 -7.03
CA SER A 68 -15.35 28.31 -6.64
C SER A 68 -15.32 27.00 -7.43
N THR A 69 -14.51 26.90 -8.49
CA THR A 69 -14.28 25.62 -9.19
C THR A 69 -13.36 24.70 -8.36
N PRO A 70 -13.45 23.37 -8.52
CA PRO A 70 -12.55 22.42 -7.87
C PRO A 70 -11.06 22.77 -8.08
N GLU A 71 -10.66 23.14 -9.29
CA GLU A 71 -9.29 23.52 -9.64
C GLU A 71 -8.86 24.82 -8.93
N GLY A 72 -9.77 25.79 -8.82
CA GLY A 72 -9.53 27.01 -8.06
C GLY A 72 -9.51 26.82 -6.54
N ILE A 73 -10.12 25.75 -6.03
CA ILE A 73 -10.01 25.33 -4.64
C ILE A 73 -8.66 24.63 -4.42
N LEU A 74 -8.29 23.69 -5.29
CA LEU A 74 -7.00 22.97 -5.26
C LEU A 74 -5.82 23.95 -5.26
N ASN A 75 -5.82 24.94 -6.16
CA ASN A 75 -4.76 25.96 -6.21
C ASN A 75 -4.66 26.75 -4.89
N ARG A 76 -5.78 27.08 -4.25
CA ARG A 76 -5.77 27.79 -2.96
C ARG A 76 -5.32 26.92 -1.79
N ILE A 77 -5.61 25.61 -1.84
CA ILE A 77 -5.12 24.65 -0.87
C ILE A 77 -3.62 24.47 -1.04
N ASN A 78 -3.15 24.32 -2.28
CA ASN A 78 -1.75 24.20 -2.64
C ASN A 78 -0.93 25.38 -2.10
N ASP A 79 -1.40 26.62 -2.29
CA ASP A 79 -0.73 27.82 -1.76
C ASP A 79 -0.65 27.86 -0.22
N ARG A 80 -1.49 27.10 0.50
CA ARG A 80 -1.56 27.10 1.97
C ARG A 80 -0.82 25.94 2.62
N LEU A 81 -0.64 24.82 1.93
CA LEU A 81 0.08 23.64 2.40
C LEU A 81 1.60 23.88 2.40
N SER A 82 2.09 24.84 3.18
CA SER A 82 3.52 24.89 3.50
C SER A 82 3.87 23.81 4.54
N PRO A 83 5.12 23.32 4.58
CA PRO A 83 5.56 22.37 5.61
C PRO A 83 5.28 22.88 7.03
N GLU A 84 5.58 24.16 7.29
CA GLU A 84 5.34 24.81 8.59
C GLU A 84 3.85 24.83 8.97
N TRP A 85 2.98 25.18 8.01
CA TRP A 85 1.54 25.22 8.24
C TRP A 85 0.99 23.82 8.49
N THR A 86 1.44 22.84 7.70
CA THR A 86 1.03 21.42 7.83
C THR A 86 1.39 20.87 9.19
N ALA A 87 2.64 21.10 9.65
CA ALA A 87 3.08 20.67 10.97
C ALA A 87 2.30 21.35 12.11
N GLN A 88 2.00 22.65 11.97
CA GLN A 88 1.19 23.37 12.96
C GLN A 88 -0.26 22.88 12.99
N GLN A 89 -0.86 22.65 11.82
CA GLN A 89 -2.25 22.21 11.72
C GLN A 89 -2.42 20.77 12.21
N ALA A 90 -1.47 19.88 11.91
CA ALA A 90 -1.45 18.52 12.43
C ALA A 90 -1.46 18.51 13.97
N ARG A 91 -0.59 19.30 14.62
CA ARG A 91 -0.58 19.43 16.10
C ARG A 91 -1.90 19.95 16.66
N ARG A 92 -2.51 20.94 15.99
CA ARG A 92 -3.82 21.46 16.43
C ARG A 92 -4.94 20.42 16.32
N SER A 93 -4.94 19.63 15.24
CA SER A 93 -5.92 18.57 15.03
C SER A 93 -5.76 17.43 16.05
N ASP A 94 -4.53 17.15 16.47
CA ASP A 94 -4.21 16.15 17.49
C ASP A 94 -4.63 16.62 18.91
N GLU A 95 -4.41 17.91 19.22
CA GLU A 95 -4.81 18.51 20.50
C GLU A 95 -6.33 18.77 20.61
N ASP A 96 -7.02 19.06 19.49
CA ASP A 96 -8.45 19.38 19.45
C ASP A 96 -9.16 18.68 18.28
N SER A 97 -10.05 17.74 18.60
CA SER A 97 -10.88 17.00 17.63
C SER A 97 -11.80 17.87 16.74
N ILE A 98 -11.99 19.15 17.09
CA ILE A 98 -12.76 20.10 16.26
C ILE A 98 -11.90 20.64 15.11
N GLU A 99 -10.59 20.77 15.33
CA GLU A 99 -9.66 21.22 14.32
C GLU A 99 -9.48 20.13 13.27
N ARG A 100 -9.39 20.56 12.00
CA ARG A 100 -9.30 19.63 10.87
C ARG A 100 -7.87 19.25 10.62
N ASP A 101 -7.67 17.97 10.30
CA ASP A 101 -6.43 17.46 9.76
C ASP A 101 -6.03 18.23 8.47
N PRO A 102 -4.72 18.51 8.26
CA PRO A 102 -4.24 19.31 7.13
C PRO A 102 -4.65 18.79 5.75
N TYR A 103 -4.78 17.47 5.57
CA TYR A 103 -5.10 16.86 4.28
C TYR A 103 -6.60 16.67 4.07
N GLN A 104 -7.44 16.87 5.09
CA GLN A 104 -8.86 16.53 5.04
C GLN A 104 -9.60 17.26 3.92
N LEU A 105 -9.38 18.58 3.82
CA LEU A 105 -10.05 19.38 2.80
C LEU A 105 -9.60 18.98 1.38
N LEU A 106 -8.32 18.65 1.19
CA LEU A 106 -7.78 18.25 -0.10
C LEU A 106 -8.40 16.92 -0.54
N ILE A 107 -8.41 15.91 0.34
CA ILE A 107 -9.03 14.62 0.09
C ILE A 107 -10.52 14.76 -0.21
N SER A 108 -11.27 15.59 0.53
CA SER A 108 -12.70 15.81 0.25
C SER A 108 -12.96 16.44 -1.13
N VAL A 109 -12.05 17.28 -1.63
CA VAL A 109 -12.16 17.85 -2.98
C VAL A 109 -11.90 16.79 -4.04
N ILE A 110 -10.89 15.94 -3.82
CA ILE A 110 -10.59 14.82 -4.72
C ILE A 110 -11.76 13.83 -4.76
N ASP A 111 -12.31 13.49 -3.59
CA ASP A 111 -13.46 12.58 -3.49
C ASP A 111 -14.69 13.13 -4.21
N SER A 112 -15.00 14.43 -4.05
CA SER A 112 -16.06 15.08 -4.80
C SER A 112 -15.80 15.07 -6.31
N ALA A 113 -14.55 15.24 -6.75
CA ALA A 113 -14.20 15.16 -8.16
C ALA A 113 -14.33 13.74 -8.74
N ILE A 114 -14.07 12.70 -7.91
CA ILE A 114 -14.35 11.30 -8.24
C ILE A 114 -15.85 11.09 -8.46
N GLU A 115 -16.71 11.61 -7.58
CA GLU A 115 -18.17 11.55 -7.74
C GLU A 115 -18.64 12.24 -9.02
N ASP A 116 -18.10 13.42 -9.32
CA ASP A 116 -18.42 14.22 -10.50
C ASP A 116 -17.77 13.67 -11.80
N ARG A 117 -16.95 12.62 -11.68
CA ARG A 117 -16.16 12.02 -12.78
C ARG A 117 -15.21 12.99 -13.47
N ASP A 118 -14.69 13.95 -12.71
CA ASP A 118 -13.72 14.94 -13.16
C ASP A 118 -12.29 14.43 -12.97
N GLY A 119 -11.87 13.55 -13.89
CA GLY A 119 -10.53 12.94 -13.90
C GLY A 119 -9.38 13.96 -13.74
N PRO A 120 -9.32 15.03 -14.55
CA PRO A 120 -8.26 16.04 -14.44
C PRO A 120 -8.11 16.68 -13.05
N THR A 121 -9.23 16.95 -12.36
CA THR A 121 -9.20 17.48 -11.00
C THR A 121 -8.69 16.45 -10.01
N VAL A 122 -9.03 15.17 -10.19
CA VAL A 122 -8.50 14.06 -9.37
C VAL A 122 -6.98 13.98 -9.54
N SER A 123 -6.48 13.92 -10.78
CA SER A 123 -5.05 13.86 -11.07
C SER A 123 -4.31 15.05 -10.46
N GLN A 124 -4.82 16.27 -10.67
CA GLN A 124 -4.23 17.49 -10.10
C GLN A 124 -4.23 17.46 -8.56
N GLY A 125 -5.28 16.95 -7.94
CA GLY A 125 -5.37 16.85 -6.49
C GLY A 125 -4.35 15.86 -5.92
N LEU A 126 -4.18 14.69 -6.54
CA LEU A 126 -3.20 13.68 -6.14
C LEU A 126 -1.76 14.17 -6.35
N ASP A 127 -1.47 14.89 -7.44
CA ASP A 127 -0.18 15.55 -7.65
C ASP A 127 0.15 16.54 -6.53
N VAL A 128 -0.85 17.32 -6.09
CA VAL A 128 -0.68 18.24 -4.95
C VAL A 128 -0.40 17.46 -3.66
N VAL A 129 -1.09 16.33 -3.41
CA VAL A 129 -0.80 15.49 -2.23
C VAL A 129 0.67 15.04 -2.24
N SER A 130 1.09 14.39 -3.33
CA SER A 130 2.44 13.84 -3.48
C SER A 130 3.52 14.92 -3.31
N GLU A 131 3.37 16.07 -3.98
CA GLU A 131 4.36 17.14 -3.92
C GLU A 131 4.48 17.75 -2.51
N ARG A 132 3.34 17.88 -1.81
CA ARG A 132 3.32 18.48 -0.48
C ARG A 132 3.89 17.57 0.58
N ILE A 133 3.65 16.27 0.50
CA ILE A 133 4.31 15.29 1.38
C ILE A 133 5.80 15.27 1.10
N ARG A 134 6.22 15.19 -0.17
CA ARG A 134 7.63 15.23 -0.54
C ARG A 134 8.33 16.49 0.00
N SER A 135 7.69 17.64 -0.10
CA SER A 135 8.19 18.90 0.46
C SER A 135 8.25 18.87 1.99
N LEU A 136 7.24 18.30 2.66
CA LEU A 136 7.20 18.15 4.12
C LEU A 136 8.34 17.25 4.62
N LEU A 137 8.53 16.07 4.00
CA LEU A 137 9.60 15.12 4.36
C LEU A 137 11.00 15.71 4.11
N THR A 138 11.16 16.53 3.07
CA THR A 138 12.41 17.25 2.79
C THR A 138 12.78 18.25 3.89
N ASN A 139 11.78 18.88 4.50
CA ASN A 139 11.99 19.98 5.45
C ASN A 139 11.87 19.55 6.91
N THR A 140 11.60 18.27 7.18
CA THR A 140 11.39 17.74 8.53
C THR A 140 12.49 16.72 8.85
N CYS A 141 13.15 16.88 10.00
CA CYS A 141 14.14 15.90 10.48
C CYS A 141 13.45 14.59 10.90
N SER A 142 14.10 13.45 10.67
CA SER A 142 13.58 12.11 11.02
C SER A 142 13.16 12.01 12.51
N ASP A 143 13.92 12.62 13.43
CA ASP A 143 13.58 12.67 14.86
C ASP A 143 12.27 13.39 15.17
N ALA A 144 11.85 14.34 14.32
CA ALA A 144 10.59 15.07 14.48
C ALA A 144 9.40 14.33 13.84
N MET A 145 9.67 13.22 13.15
CA MET A 145 8.71 12.31 12.50
C MET A 145 8.54 10.98 13.26
N GLY A 146 8.94 10.93 14.53
CA GLY A 146 8.72 9.74 15.36
C GLY A 146 7.24 9.33 15.45
N SER A 147 6.99 8.08 15.85
CA SER A 147 5.65 7.46 15.88
C SER A 147 4.60 8.27 16.65
N GLU A 148 4.99 9.00 17.71
CA GLU A 148 4.11 9.85 18.52
C GLU A 148 3.89 11.26 17.95
N SER A 149 4.47 11.61 16.81
CA SER A 149 4.33 12.95 16.24
C SER A 149 2.97 13.13 15.57
N ALA A 150 2.30 14.25 15.83
CA ALA A 150 1.04 14.60 15.16
C ALA A 150 1.17 14.67 13.63
N VAL A 151 2.36 15.03 13.12
CA VAL A 151 2.64 15.05 11.67
C VAL A 151 2.67 13.63 11.13
N ASN A 152 3.28 12.72 11.87
CA ASN A 152 3.35 11.31 11.52
C ASN A 152 1.96 10.67 11.55
N ALA A 153 1.16 10.93 12.60
CA ALA A 153 -0.23 10.48 12.69
C ALA A 153 -1.11 10.97 11.51
N SER A 154 -0.89 12.22 11.06
CA SER A 154 -1.59 12.78 9.89
C SER A 154 -1.21 12.08 8.59
N ILE A 155 0.08 11.75 8.41
CA ILE A 155 0.56 10.98 7.25
C ILE A 155 0.08 9.53 7.31
N GLU A 156 0.06 8.93 8.50
CA GLU A 156 -0.48 7.58 8.74
C GLU A 156 -1.96 7.50 8.33
N ASP A 157 -2.82 8.40 8.83
CA ASP A 157 -4.24 8.46 8.47
C ASP A 157 -4.43 8.71 6.96
N LEU A 158 -3.61 9.58 6.38
CA LEU A 158 -3.65 9.83 4.94
C LEU A 158 -3.35 8.57 4.12
N CYS A 159 -2.29 7.84 4.46
CA CYS A 159 -1.81 6.69 3.70
C CYS A 159 -2.64 5.43 3.98
N THR A 160 -3.07 5.21 5.22
CA THR A 160 -3.69 3.95 5.64
C THR A 160 -5.23 3.97 5.59
N ASP A 161 -5.85 5.16 5.65
CA ASP A 161 -7.31 5.33 5.60
C ASP A 161 -7.78 6.08 4.36
N ARG A 162 -7.28 7.30 4.14
CA ARG A 162 -7.89 8.22 3.16
C ARG A 162 -7.60 7.89 1.71
N LEU A 163 -6.33 7.74 1.34
CA LEU A 163 -5.95 7.36 -0.04
C LEU A 163 -6.51 5.98 -0.43
N PRO A 164 -6.46 4.95 0.43
CA PRO A 164 -7.10 3.65 0.14
C PRO A 164 -8.61 3.76 -0.07
N ALA A 165 -9.30 4.60 0.70
CA ALA A 165 -10.74 4.84 0.49
C ALA A 165 -11.03 5.49 -0.88
N LEU A 166 -10.19 6.43 -1.32
CA LEU A 166 -10.29 6.99 -2.69
C LEU A 166 -10.05 5.93 -3.76
N LEU A 167 -9.12 4.99 -3.53
CA LEU A 167 -8.87 3.88 -4.45
C LEU A 167 -10.09 2.95 -4.56
N GLU A 168 -10.71 2.60 -3.44
CA GLU A 168 -11.95 1.83 -3.43
C GLU A 168 -13.09 2.57 -4.17
N HIS A 169 -13.19 3.89 -3.96
CA HIS A 169 -14.23 4.71 -4.57
C HIS A 169 -14.06 4.88 -6.09
N THR A 170 -12.85 5.20 -6.55
CA THR A 170 -12.51 5.28 -7.98
C THR A 170 -12.77 3.95 -8.70
N THR A 171 -12.38 2.83 -8.07
CA THR A 171 -12.62 1.50 -8.62
C THR A 171 -14.11 1.20 -8.73
N LYS A 172 -14.89 1.47 -7.67
CA LYS A 172 -16.35 1.32 -7.66
C LYS A 172 -17.06 2.18 -8.72
N ASN A 173 -16.51 3.36 -9.02
CA ASN A 173 -17.02 4.27 -10.04
C ASN A 173 -16.56 3.92 -11.47
N ASN A 174 -15.81 2.84 -11.65
CA ASN A 174 -15.22 2.38 -12.91
C ASN A 174 -14.21 3.38 -13.54
N GLN A 175 -13.41 4.04 -12.69
CA GLN A 175 -12.39 5.00 -13.10
C GLN A 175 -10.99 4.38 -12.96
N GLU A 176 -10.62 3.52 -13.93
CA GLU A 176 -9.36 2.77 -13.89
C GLU A 176 -8.11 3.67 -13.83
N GLU A 177 -8.10 4.74 -14.62
CA GLU A 177 -6.97 5.67 -14.68
C GLU A 177 -6.77 6.37 -13.34
N GLN A 178 -7.83 6.90 -12.74
CA GLN A 178 -7.76 7.54 -11.42
C GLN A 178 -7.41 6.52 -10.31
N SER A 179 -7.82 5.26 -10.46
CA SER A 179 -7.40 4.19 -9.54
C SER A 179 -5.87 4.01 -9.58
N LYS A 180 -5.27 4.02 -10.79
CA LYS A 180 -3.82 3.96 -10.97
C LYS A 180 -3.11 5.18 -10.39
N GLU A 181 -3.66 6.38 -10.59
CA GLU A 181 -3.08 7.61 -10.01
C GLU A 181 -3.07 7.59 -8.48
N VAL A 182 -4.09 7.02 -7.82
CA VAL A 182 -4.09 6.86 -6.36
C VAL A 182 -3.00 5.87 -5.91
N ILE A 183 -2.81 4.78 -6.66
CA ILE A 183 -1.73 3.80 -6.41
C ILE A 183 -0.35 4.47 -6.58
N GLU A 184 -0.16 5.24 -7.65
CA GLU A 184 1.06 6.00 -7.93
C GLU A 184 1.33 7.08 -6.88
N CYS A 185 0.29 7.72 -6.34
CA CYS A 185 0.40 8.66 -5.24
C CYS A 185 0.96 7.99 -3.98
N LEU A 186 0.40 6.84 -3.58
CA LEU A 186 0.91 6.04 -2.45
C LEU A 186 2.36 5.58 -2.68
N ASP A 187 2.69 5.13 -3.89
CA ASP A 187 4.07 4.75 -4.28
C ASP A 187 5.04 5.93 -4.15
N THR A 188 4.65 7.09 -4.67
CA THR A 188 5.46 8.31 -4.64
C THR A 188 5.73 8.76 -3.20
N ILE A 189 4.72 8.64 -2.31
CA ILE A 189 4.89 8.93 -0.89
C ILE A 189 5.86 7.94 -0.25
N GLY A 190 5.71 6.65 -0.51
CA GLY A 190 6.57 5.60 0.03
C GLY A 190 8.02 5.77 -0.41
N LYS A 191 8.26 5.98 -1.71
CA LYS A 191 9.59 6.27 -2.27
C LYS A 191 10.19 7.56 -1.72
N SER A 192 9.36 8.58 -1.49
CA SER A 192 9.82 9.81 -0.82
C SER A 192 10.22 9.55 0.64
N GLY A 193 9.56 8.61 1.33
CA GLY A 193 9.97 8.11 2.63
C GLY A 193 11.36 7.46 2.58
N ILE A 194 11.60 6.61 1.57
CA ILE A 194 12.89 5.97 1.34
C ILE A 194 14.00 7.01 1.07
N ASP A 195 13.79 7.88 0.09
CA ASP A 195 14.77 8.90 -0.35
C ASP A 195 15.17 9.88 0.76
N ARG A 196 14.35 10.00 1.80
CA ARG A 196 14.48 11.00 2.86
C ARG A 196 14.68 10.41 4.25
N GLU A 197 14.95 9.11 4.34
CA GLU A 197 15.25 8.41 5.59
C GLU A 197 14.12 8.46 6.62
N HIS A 198 12.87 8.31 6.14
CA HIS A 198 11.64 8.23 6.94
C HIS A 198 10.97 6.86 6.76
N GLU A 199 11.51 5.83 7.43
CA GLU A 199 11.05 4.43 7.32
C GLU A 199 9.55 4.23 7.61
N LEU A 200 9.01 4.91 8.63
CA LEU A 200 7.59 4.80 9.00
C LEU A 200 6.65 5.19 7.85
N VAL A 201 7.01 6.22 7.09
CA VAL A 201 6.21 6.70 5.95
C VAL A 201 6.13 5.63 4.86
N THR A 202 7.25 4.96 4.57
CA THR A 202 7.31 3.81 3.65
C THR A 202 6.40 2.69 4.12
N GLY A 203 6.42 2.39 5.43
CA GLY A 203 5.54 1.41 6.06
C GLY A 203 4.05 1.75 5.86
N TYR A 204 3.66 3.01 6.14
CA TYR A 204 2.27 3.47 5.97
C TYR A 204 1.80 3.40 4.52
N SER A 205 2.64 3.78 3.56
CA SER A 205 2.33 3.65 2.14
C SER A 205 2.11 2.20 1.72
N SER A 206 2.95 1.27 2.19
CA SER A 206 2.77 -0.17 1.91
C SER A 206 1.49 -0.74 2.53
N GLN A 207 1.17 -0.33 3.77
CA GLN A 207 -0.08 -0.70 4.43
C GLN A 207 -1.30 -0.16 3.68
N GLY A 208 -1.23 1.10 3.24
CA GLY A 208 -2.23 1.75 2.40
C GLY A 208 -2.48 1.01 1.10
N LEU A 209 -1.42 0.64 0.38
CA LEU A 209 -1.51 -0.16 -0.84
C LEU A 209 -2.14 -1.53 -0.55
N SER A 210 -1.75 -2.20 0.54
CA SER A 210 -2.23 -3.55 0.84
C SER A 210 -3.73 -3.61 1.17
N ARG A 211 -4.28 -2.55 1.80
CA ARG A 211 -5.63 -2.57 2.37
C ARG A 211 -6.72 -2.90 1.34
N PRO A 212 -6.80 -2.27 0.15
CA PRO A 212 -7.90 -2.51 -0.77
C PRO A 212 -7.93 -3.92 -1.39
N ILE A 213 -6.84 -4.69 -1.31
CA ILE A 213 -6.75 -6.04 -1.90
C ILE A 213 -7.89 -6.97 -1.44
N GLU A 214 -8.30 -6.85 -0.17
CA GLU A 214 -9.41 -7.60 0.42
C GLU A 214 -10.79 -7.02 0.05
N SER A 215 -10.93 -5.68 0.07
CA SER A 215 -12.22 -5.01 -0.07
C SER A 215 -12.71 -4.94 -1.52
N LEU A 216 -11.79 -4.97 -2.48
CA LEU A 216 -12.12 -5.04 -3.91
C LEU A 216 -12.88 -6.32 -4.25
N GLY A 217 -13.93 -6.19 -5.08
CA GLY A 217 -14.63 -7.32 -5.66
C GLY A 217 -13.80 -8.06 -6.73
N TYR A 218 -14.47 -8.90 -7.53
CA TYR A 218 -13.81 -9.80 -8.49
C TYR A 218 -14.17 -9.50 -9.95
N SER A 219 -14.61 -8.27 -10.26
CA SER A 219 -14.78 -7.83 -11.64
C SER A 219 -13.42 -7.74 -12.36
N GLU A 220 -13.45 -7.67 -13.68
CA GLU A 220 -12.22 -7.55 -14.49
C GLU A 220 -11.43 -6.27 -14.17
N LEU A 221 -12.13 -5.16 -13.91
CA LEU A 221 -11.51 -3.91 -13.50
C LEU A 221 -10.86 -4.04 -12.11
N GLU A 222 -11.59 -4.56 -11.13
CA GLU A 222 -11.08 -4.74 -9.77
C GLU A 222 -9.87 -5.69 -9.75
N ASP A 223 -9.85 -6.71 -10.62
CA ASP A 223 -8.70 -7.59 -10.78
C ASP A 223 -7.49 -6.87 -11.42
N ARG A 224 -7.69 -5.97 -12.39
CA ARG A 224 -6.60 -5.12 -12.92
C ARG A 224 -6.04 -4.19 -11.85
N VAL A 225 -6.91 -3.49 -11.12
CA VAL A 225 -6.49 -2.62 -10.00
C VAL A 225 -5.74 -3.43 -8.93
N ARG A 226 -6.18 -4.65 -8.62
CA ARG A 226 -5.47 -5.52 -7.67
C ARG A 226 -4.08 -5.91 -8.16
N ILE A 227 -3.92 -6.20 -9.45
CA ILE A 227 -2.61 -6.48 -10.05
C ILE A 227 -1.69 -5.26 -9.89
N ASP A 228 -2.19 -4.06 -10.16
CA ASP A 228 -1.43 -2.81 -10.04
C ASP A 228 -1.01 -2.57 -8.58
N ILE A 229 -1.94 -2.69 -7.62
CA ILE A 229 -1.66 -2.59 -6.18
C ILE A 229 -0.56 -3.56 -5.75
N ILE A 230 -0.69 -4.85 -6.09
CA ILE A 230 0.26 -5.88 -5.69
C ILE A 230 1.63 -5.63 -6.35
N GLY A 231 1.63 -5.24 -7.63
CA GLY A 231 2.83 -4.94 -8.39
C GLY A 231 3.61 -3.78 -7.77
N THR A 232 2.95 -2.66 -7.52
CA THR A 232 3.53 -1.46 -6.91
C THR A 232 4.03 -1.73 -5.50
N ASN A 233 3.22 -2.35 -4.65
CA ASN A 233 3.61 -2.61 -3.25
C ASN A 233 4.81 -3.57 -3.17
N ARG A 234 4.86 -4.59 -4.04
CA ARG A 234 6.03 -5.47 -4.17
C ARG A 234 7.31 -4.68 -4.45
N GLU A 235 7.25 -3.74 -5.38
CA GLU A 235 8.42 -2.95 -5.78
C GLU A 235 8.87 -2.04 -4.65
N LEU A 236 7.93 -1.33 -4.02
CA LEU A 236 8.20 -0.49 -2.85
C LEU A 236 8.87 -1.26 -1.70
N LEU A 237 8.42 -2.49 -1.40
CA LEU A 237 8.99 -3.31 -0.33
C LEU A 237 10.39 -3.85 -0.66
N VAL A 238 10.66 -4.13 -1.93
CA VAL A 238 12.01 -4.49 -2.37
C VAL A 238 12.95 -3.29 -2.25
N GLU A 239 12.50 -2.11 -2.68
CA GLU A 239 13.28 -0.86 -2.53
C GLU A 239 13.54 -0.53 -1.05
N ALA A 240 12.55 -0.73 -0.17
CA ALA A 240 12.71 -0.55 1.27
C ALA A 240 13.79 -1.48 1.85
N ALA A 241 13.77 -2.76 1.48
CA ALA A 241 14.80 -3.72 1.90
C ALA A 241 16.19 -3.40 1.31
N GLU A 242 16.25 -2.88 0.08
CA GLU A 242 17.51 -2.42 -0.53
C GLU A 242 18.11 -1.22 0.21
N ALA A 243 17.26 -0.32 0.70
CA ALA A 243 17.62 0.83 1.54
C ALA A 243 17.80 0.49 3.03
N GLU A 244 17.72 -0.79 3.41
CA GLU A 244 17.88 -1.28 4.79
C GLU A 244 16.78 -0.81 5.77
N TYR A 245 15.59 -0.47 5.26
CA TYR A 245 14.38 -0.22 6.05
C TYR A 245 13.63 -1.53 6.34
N TRP A 246 14.20 -2.30 7.24
CA TRP A 246 13.78 -3.66 7.57
C TRP A 246 12.44 -3.74 8.30
N GLU A 247 12.09 -2.76 9.14
CA GLU A 247 10.80 -2.75 9.84
C GLU A 247 9.66 -2.50 8.84
N ALA A 248 9.86 -1.58 7.90
CA ALA A 248 8.91 -1.34 6.81
C ALA A 248 8.80 -2.56 5.87
N ALA A 249 9.94 -3.16 5.49
CA ALA A 249 9.96 -4.35 4.62
C ALA A 249 9.27 -5.56 5.28
N ASP A 250 9.56 -5.82 6.55
CA ASP A 250 8.99 -6.93 7.34
C ASP A 250 7.48 -6.74 7.56
N THR A 251 7.07 -5.59 8.09
CA THR A 251 5.65 -5.31 8.35
C THR A 251 4.86 -5.29 7.05
N GLY A 252 5.39 -4.66 6.00
CA GLY A 252 4.74 -4.59 4.71
C GLY A 252 4.62 -5.95 4.01
N ILE A 253 5.65 -6.81 4.02
CA ILE A 253 5.55 -8.13 3.38
C ILE A 253 4.56 -9.05 4.10
N ARG A 254 4.48 -8.98 5.43
CA ARG A 254 3.47 -9.70 6.22
C ARG A 254 2.06 -9.24 5.89
N LEU A 255 1.82 -7.93 5.87
CA LEU A 255 0.51 -7.37 5.54
C LEU A 255 0.12 -7.69 4.09
N LEU A 256 1.03 -7.56 3.13
CA LEU A 256 0.78 -7.92 1.74
C LEU A 256 0.42 -9.41 1.61
N GLY A 257 1.20 -10.29 2.24
CA GLY A 257 0.94 -11.73 2.21
C GLY A 257 -0.42 -12.10 2.81
N TRP A 258 -0.77 -11.49 3.94
CA TRP A 258 -2.06 -11.67 4.60
C TRP A 258 -3.23 -11.18 3.74
N ARG A 259 -3.14 -9.97 3.17
CA ARG A 259 -4.20 -9.41 2.31
C ARG A 259 -4.38 -10.20 1.00
N VAL A 260 -3.29 -10.69 0.42
CA VAL A 260 -3.32 -11.60 -0.72
C VAL A 260 -4.02 -12.91 -0.36
N ALA A 261 -3.68 -13.49 0.78
CA ALA A 261 -4.28 -14.74 1.25
C ALA A 261 -5.80 -14.60 1.56
N GLN A 262 -6.22 -13.47 2.11
CA GLN A 262 -7.65 -13.12 2.25
C GLN A 262 -8.36 -13.10 0.90
N SER A 263 -7.75 -12.39 -0.06
CA SER A 263 -8.28 -12.25 -1.42
C SER A 263 -8.46 -13.61 -2.10
N ILE A 264 -7.46 -14.49 -1.97
CA ILE A 264 -7.50 -15.86 -2.49
C ILE A 264 -8.59 -16.70 -1.80
N THR A 265 -8.66 -16.67 -0.47
CA THR A 265 -9.60 -17.52 0.30
C THR A 265 -11.07 -17.21 -0.03
N ASN A 266 -11.37 -15.95 -0.33
CA ASN A 266 -12.69 -15.47 -0.66
C ASN A 266 -13.09 -15.67 -2.15
N ARG A 267 -12.14 -16.08 -3.03
CA ARG A 267 -12.43 -16.35 -4.44
C ARG A 267 -13.29 -17.61 -4.64
N SER A 268 -14.13 -17.56 -5.65
CA SER A 268 -14.91 -18.70 -6.16
C SER A 268 -14.32 -19.20 -7.49
N ALA A 269 -14.69 -20.42 -7.89
CA ALA A 269 -14.18 -21.07 -9.11
C ALA A 269 -14.30 -20.19 -10.38
N GLN A 270 -15.39 -19.42 -10.52
CA GLN A 270 -15.61 -18.52 -11.68
C GLN A 270 -14.61 -17.35 -11.77
N TYR A 271 -13.96 -17.01 -10.65
CA TYR A 271 -12.97 -15.94 -10.55
C TYR A 271 -11.58 -16.50 -10.27
N ALA A 272 -11.36 -17.80 -10.49
CA ALA A 272 -10.09 -18.44 -10.27
C ALA A 272 -9.12 -18.09 -11.42
N ARG A 273 -8.33 -17.04 -11.18
CA ARG A 273 -7.24 -16.59 -12.05
C ARG A 273 -6.19 -15.89 -11.19
N ASP A 274 -4.95 -15.96 -11.64
CA ASP A 274 -3.84 -15.25 -10.99
C ASP A 274 -3.99 -13.74 -11.22
N THR A 275 -4.10 -12.98 -10.13
CA THR A 275 -4.18 -11.52 -10.15
C THR A 275 -2.98 -10.89 -9.45
N GLY A 276 -1.78 -11.41 -9.74
CA GLY A 276 -0.52 -10.97 -9.17
C GLY A 276 -0.09 -11.76 -7.93
N TYR A 277 -0.83 -12.79 -7.54
CA TYR A 277 -0.55 -13.60 -6.35
C TYR A 277 0.75 -14.38 -6.50
N THR A 278 0.96 -15.01 -7.67
CA THR A 278 2.22 -15.71 -7.98
C THR A 278 3.40 -14.75 -7.94
N SER A 279 3.22 -13.51 -8.40
CA SER A 279 4.29 -12.52 -8.46
C SER A 279 4.86 -12.16 -7.08
N VAL A 280 4.04 -12.20 -6.01
CA VAL A 280 4.52 -11.97 -4.65
C VAL A 280 5.51 -13.06 -4.23
N GLN A 281 5.16 -14.31 -4.52
CA GLN A 281 5.94 -15.49 -4.16
C GLN A 281 7.20 -15.65 -5.01
N THR A 282 7.26 -15.04 -6.20
CA THR A 282 8.40 -15.18 -7.11
C THR A 282 9.28 -13.95 -7.25
N LEU A 283 8.77 -12.74 -6.94
CA LEU A 283 9.46 -11.49 -7.25
C LEU A 283 9.67 -10.56 -6.03
N SER A 284 8.80 -10.52 -5.01
CA SER A 284 9.09 -9.78 -3.75
C SER A 284 9.78 -10.67 -2.74
N ILE A 285 9.10 -11.75 -2.31
CA ILE A 285 9.56 -12.58 -1.18
C ILE A 285 11.00 -13.05 -1.42
N PRO A 286 11.36 -13.66 -2.57
CA PRO A 286 12.73 -14.11 -2.78
C PRO A 286 13.78 -12.98 -2.79
N LYS A 287 13.44 -11.79 -3.28
CA LYS A 287 14.38 -10.66 -3.33
C LYS A 287 14.67 -10.10 -1.93
N ILE A 288 13.61 -9.85 -1.15
CA ILE A 288 13.72 -9.36 0.23
C ILE A 288 14.44 -10.41 1.08
N HIS A 289 14.05 -11.68 0.93
CA HIS A 289 14.66 -12.82 1.59
C HIS A 289 16.17 -12.93 1.31
N SER A 290 16.58 -12.96 0.03
CA SER A 290 18.01 -13.06 -0.34
C SER A 290 18.85 -11.93 0.27
N ARG A 291 18.32 -10.71 0.33
CA ARG A 291 19.01 -9.57 0.96
C ARG A 291 19.14 -9.77 2.47
N ALA A 292 18.05 -10.15 3.14
CA ALA A 292 18.05 -10.38 4.58
C ALA A 292 18.95 -11.55 5.00
N VAL A 293 19.02 -12.62 4.21
CA VAL A 293 19.95 -13.76 4.44
C VAL A 293 21.40 -13.28 4.43
N ARG A 294 21.80 -12.44 3.46
CA ARG A 294 23.19 -11.95 3.38
C ARG A 294 23.59 -11.17 4.62
N GLU A 295 22.71 -10.31 5.13
CA GLU A 295 22.98 -9.53 6.34
C GLU A 295 22.96 -10.42 7.60
N CYS A 296 21.90 -11.22 7.78
CA CYS A 296 21.71 -12.09 8.94
C CYS A 296 22.84 -13.12 9.10
N SER A 297 23.21 -13.77 7.99
CA SER A 297 24.22 -14.83 7.97
C SER A 297 25.61 -14.38 8.44
N SER A 298 25.91 -13.10 8.24
CA SER A 298 27.19 -12.52 8.65
C SER A 298 27.25 -12.11 10.13
N ARG A 299 26.10 -12.03 10.82
CA ARG A 299 25.97 -11.38 12.14
C ARG A 299 25.46 -12.29 13.23
N THR A 300 24.68 -13.31 12.90
CA THR A 300 23.94 -14.08 13.89
C THR A 300 24.20 -15.58 13.76
N SER A 301 24.31 -16.26 14.92
CA SER A 301 24.32 -17.72 14.99
C SER A 301 22.88 -18.20 15.11
N ASP A 302 22.51 -19.10 14.21
CA ASP A 302 21.16 -19.63 14.06
C ASP A 302 20.69 -20.50 15.24
N GLU A 303 21.63 -21.07 15.99
CA GLU A 303 21.37 -22.07 17.04
C GLU A 303 20.48 -21.58 18.20
N ASN A 304 20.33 -20.26 18.37
CA ASN A 304 19.53 -19.66 19.45
C ASN A 304 18.25 -18.97 18.95
N ILE A 305 17.96 -18.99 17.65
CA ILE A 305 16.76 -18.38 17.10
C ILE A 305 15.69 -19.44 16.93
N ASP A 306 14.56 -19.24 17.58
CA ASP A 306 13.36 -20.01 17.28
C ASP A 306 12.58 -19.33 16.15
N TRP A 307 12.85 -19.74 14.92
CA TRP A 307 12.16 -19.26 13.71
C TRP A 307 10.68 -19.59 13.66
N GLN A 308 10.25 -20.53 14.51
CA GLN A 308 8.88 -21.01 14.60
C GLN A 308 8.13 -20.32 15.75
N ARG A 309 8.82 -19.48 16.54
CA ARG A 309 8.29 -18.76 17.70
C ARG A 309 7.25 -17.72 17.29
N GLY A 310 6.03 -18.17 17.15
CA GLY A 310 4.83 -17.34 17.31
C GLY A 310 3.93 -17.80 18.44
N GLU A 311 4.28 -18.88 19.16
CA GLU A 311 3.42 -19.48 20.18
C GLU A 311 3.55 -18.82 21.56
N ASP A 312 4.71 -18.24 21.95
CA ASP A 312 4.99 -17.91 23.36
C ASP A 312 5.95 -16.69 23.61
N GLY A 313 5.93 -15.63 22.81
CA GLY A 313 6.81 -14.46 23.09
C GLY A 313 6.42 -13.15 22.41
N ASP A 314 6.85 -12.03 23.00
CA ASP A 314 6.75 -10.71 22.37
C ASP A 314 7.45 -10.76 21.01
N PHE A 315 6.73 -10.34 19.98
CA PHE A 315 7.14 -10.47 18.59
C PHE A 315 8.42 -9.71 18.22
N ASN A 316 8.83 -8.80 19.10
CA ASN A 316 9.85 -7.79 18.89
C ASN A 316 11.21 -8.13 19.52
N ASP A 317 11.39 -9.34 20.05
CA ASP A 317 12.66 -9.76 20.67
C ASP A 317 13.77 -10.12 19.64
N LEU A 318 13.43 -10.24 18.35
CA LEU A 318 14.38 -10.52 17.27
C LEU A 318 14.94 -9.23 16.63
N PHE A 319 16.14 -9.35 16.06
CA PHE A 319 16.76 -8.29 15.27
C PHE A 319 16.03 -8.09 13.92
N PRO A 320 16.21 -6.92 13.25
CA PRO A 320 15.41 -6.55 12.08
C PRO A 320 15.53 -7.51 10.88
N TYR A 321 16.70 -8.10 10.65
CA TYR A 321 16.93 -9.02 9.52
C TYR A 321 16.21 -10.35 9.73
N GLU A 322 16.32 -10.90 10.94
CA GLU A 322 15.68 -12.12 11.40
C GLU A 322 14.16 -11.97 11.37
N ASN A 323 13.65 -10.83 11.83
CA ASN A 323 12.23 -10.50 11.71
C ASN A 323 11.78 -10.49 10.25
N THR A 324 12.55 -9.86 9.36
CA THR A 324 12.25 -9.83 7.92
C THR A 324 12.25 -11.24 7.31
N LEU A 325 13.24 -12.09 7.63
CA LEU A 325 13.30 -13.47 7.14
C LEU A 325 12.08 -14.29 7.60
N ARG A 326 11.69 -14.12 8.86
CA ARG A 326 10.48 -14.74 9.41
C ARG A 326 9.21 -14.19 8.75
N GLY A 327 9.13 -12.88 8.52
CA GLY A 327 8.04 -12.23 7.78
C GLY A 327 7.89 -12.77 6.35
N CYS A 328 9.00 -12.95 5.63
CA CYS A 328 9.04 -13.60 4.32
C CYS A 328 8.53 -15.05 4.38
N TYR A 329 8.97 -15.83 5.36
CA TYR A 329 8.52 -17.22 5.55
C TYR A 329 7.01 -17.29 5.83
N PHE A 330 6.50 -16.44 6.73
CA PHE A 330 5.08 -16.40 7.07
C PHE A 330 4.22 -15.96 5.88
N ALA A 331 4.60 -14.89 5.19
CA ALA A 331 3.90 -14.46 3.97
C ALA A 331 3.88 -15.56 2.89
N MET A 332 5.00 -16.27 2.70
CA MET A 332 5.09 -17.36 1.73
C MET A 332 4.16 -18.52 2.09
N CYS A 333 4.14 -18.92 3.36
CA CYS A 333 3.26 -19.98 3.87
C CYS A 333 1.79 -19.60 3.79
N GLU A 334 1.45 -18.37 4.18
CA GLU A 334 0.09 -17.84 4.23
C GLU A 334 -0.57 -17.85 2.83
N ILE A 335 0.14 -17.31 1.83
CA ILE A 335 -0.33 -17.29 0.44
C ILE A 335 -0.45 -18.72 -0.10
N THR A 336 0.56 -19.57 0.16
CA THR A 336 0.57 -20.97 -0.30
C THR A 336 -0.61 -21.75 0.30
N SER A 337 -0.85 -21.61 1.60
CA SER A 337 -1.97 -22.26 2.31
C SER A 337 -3.32 -21.79 1.74
N ALA A 338 -3.48 -20.49 1.48
CA ALA A 338 -4.70 -19.94 0.89
C ALA A 338 -4.95 -20.51 -0.51
N ALA A 339 -3.92 -20.59 -1.35
CA ALA A 339 -4.02 -21.15 -2.70
C ALA A 339 -4.39 -22.63 -2.68
N ILE A 340 -3.73 -23.47 -1.86
CA ILE A 340 -4.05 -24.89 -1.71
C ILE A 340 -5.51 -25.08 -1.29
N ARG A 341 -5.95 -24.36 -0.25
CA ARG A 341 -7.31 -24.48 0.28
C ARG A 341 -8.36 -24.00 -0.73
N ASN A 342 -8.07 -22.93 -1.46
CA ASN A 342 -8.97 -22.43 -2.48
C ASN A 342 -9.11 -23.43 -3.62
N GLU A 343 -8.00 -24.03 -4.07
CA GLU A 343 -8.01 -25.01 -5.15
C GLU A 343 -8.71 -26.31 -4.73
N ILE A 344 -8.46 -26.83 -3.51
CA ILE A 344 -9.20 -27.99 -2.96
C ILE A 344 -10.72 -27.69 -2.92
N LYS A 345 -11.09 -26.48 -2.49
CA LYS A 345 -12.50 -26.07 -2.35
C LYS A 345 -13.20 -25.87 -3.70
N THR A 346 -12.48 -25.34 -4.70
CA THR A 346 -13.09 -24.84 -5.95
C THR A 346 -12.79 -25.71 -7.17
N GLY A 347 -11.76 -26.56 -7.10
CA GLY A 347 -11.22 -27.32 -8.24
C GLY A 347 -10.52 -26.46 -9.28
N ALA A 348 -10.19 -25.20 -8.97
CA ALA A 348 -9.59 -24.27 -9.92
C ALA A 348 -8.37 -23.58 -9.31
N SER A 349 -7.28 -23.52 -10.08
CA SER A 349 -6.07 -22.84 -9.63
C SER A 349 -6.19 -21.31 -9.73
N VAL A 350 -5.66 -20.63 -8.71
CA VAL A 350 -5.56 -19.17 -8.60
C VAL A 350 -4.11 -18.68 -8.69
N VAL A 351 -3.15 -19.60 -8.81
CA VAL A 351 -1.72 -19.32 -8.92
C VAL A 351 -1.07 -20.22 -9.96
N ASP A 352 0.06 -19.81 -10.51
CA ASP A 352 0.90 -20.71 -11.29
C ASP A 352 1.87 -21.47 -10.38
N TRP A 353 1.52 -22.71 -10.05
CA TRP A 353 2.31 -23.57 -9.16
C TRP A 353 3.74 -23.86 -9.64
N SER A 354 3.98 -23.82 -10.96
CA SER A 354 5.33 -24.01 -11.51
C SER A 354 6.22 -22.82 -11.15
N HIS A 355 5.67 -21.62 -11.20
CA HIS A 355 6.34 -20.40 -10.78
C HIS A 355 6.46 -20.30 -9.25
N VAL A 356 5.41 -20.65 -8.51
CA VAL A 356 5.46 -20.69 -7.03
C VAL A 356 6.55 -21.64 -6.53
N ALA A 357 6.70 -22.81 -7.16
CA ALA A 357 7.80 -23.75 -6.88
C ALA A 357 9.19 -23.11 -7.10
N ALA A 358 9.36 -22.28 -8.14
CA ALA A 358 10.60 -21.55 -8.37
C ALA A 358 10.89 -20.51 -7.29
N GLY A 359 9.85 -19.83 -6.76
CA GLY A 359 9.97 -18.91 -5.64
C GLY A 359 10.46 -19.58 -4.35
N TRP A 360 9.84 -20.72 -3.99
CA TRP A 360 10.29 -21.56 -2.86
C TRP A 360 11.74 -22.03 -3.04
N ARG A 361 12.08 -22.50 -4.25
CA ARG A 361 13.44 -22.93 -4.57
C ARG A 361 14.46 -21.79 -4.42
N SER A 362 14.15 -20.59 -4.88
CA SER A 362 15.06 -19.44 -4.78
C SER A 362 15.41 -19.13 -3.32
N CYS A 363 14.42 -19.15 -2.42
CA CYS A 363 14.66 -18.89 -1.00
C CYS A 363 15.48 -20.02 -0.35
N LEU A 364 15.21 -21.28 -0.73
CA LEU A 364 16.02 -22.43 -0.28
C LEU A 364 17.47 -22.38 -0.77
N ASP A 365 17.68 -21.97 -2.02
CA ASP A 365 19.03 -21.81 -2.59
C ASP A 365 19.82 -20.71 -1.81
N ASP A 366 19.17 -19.60 -1.44
CA ASP A 366 19.80 -18.57 -0.59
C ASP A 366 20.20 -19.12 0.79
N LEU A 367 19.31 -19.88 1.45
CA LEU A 367 19.55 -20.42 2.79
C LEU A 367 20.62 -21.51 2.81
N ARG A 368 20.67 -22.36 1.78
CA ARG A 368 21.68 -23.43 1.65
C ARG A 368 23.10 -22.88 1.70
N ASP A 369 23.30 -21.73 1.06
CA ASP A 369 24.62 -21.11 0.94
C ASP A 369 24.94 -20.21 2.16
N SER A 370 24.10 -20.24 3.20
CA SER A 370 24.21 -19.48 4.45
C SER A 370 24.54 -20.37 5.67
N ASN A 371 24.71 -19.77 6.85
CA ASN A 371 24.88 -20.48 8.12
C ASN A 371 23.55 -20.65 8.90
N LEU A 372 22.40 -20.42 8.26
CA LEU A 372 21.06 -20.46 8.87
C LEU A 372 20.41 -21.84 8.70
N GLU A 373 21.04 -22.89 9.25
CA GLU A 373 20.64 -24.30 9.04
C GLU A 373 19.23 -24.62 9.57
N SER A 374 18.86 -24.13 10.75
CA SER A 374 17.52 -24.37 11.32
C SER A 374 16.42 -23.70 10.50
N LEU A 375 16.68 -22.49 9.97
CA LEU A 375 15.76 -21.83 9.04
C LEU A 375 15.69 -22.59 7.71
N PHE A 376 16.82 -23.06 7.18
CA PHE A 376 16.87 -23.92 5.99
C PHE A 376 16.02 -25.18 6.17
N GLN A 377 16.19 -25.89 7.29
CA GLN A 377 15.41 -27.09 7.61
C GLN A 377 13.91 -26.79 7.75
N LEU A 378 13.54 -25.62 8.29
CA LEU A 378 12.14 -25.18 8.37
C LEU A 378 11.52 -24.98 6.98
N TRP A 379 12.19 -24.26 6.09
CA TRP A 379 11.73 -24.05 4.71
C TRP A 379 11.64 -25.37 3.94
N LEU A 380 12.68 -26.22 4.03
CA LEU A 380 12.71 -27.51 3.34
C LEU A 380 11.63 -28.46 3.88
N GLY A 381 11.45 -28.49 5.20
CA GLY A 381 10.38 -29.25 5.84
C GLY A 381 8.99 -28.81 5.41
N THR A 382 8.81 -27.51 5.18
CA THR A 382 7.54 -26.95 4.68
C THR A 382 7.28 -27.38 3.24
N VAL A 383 8.30 -27.39 2.38
CA VAL A 383 8.20 -27.94 1.02
C VAL A 383 7.81 -29.42 1.06
N LEU A 384 8.44 -30.22 1.93
CA LEU A 384 8.07 -31.64 2.10
C LEU A 384 6.61 -31.80 2.54
N TYR A 385 6.11 -30.89 3.39
CA TYR A 385 4.70 -30.91 3.80
C TYR A 385 3.75 -30.54 2.65
N ILE A 386 4.09 -29.55 1.83
CA ILE A 386 3.30 -29.18 0.65
C ILE A 386 3.25 -30.35 -0.35
N GLU A 387 4.36 -31.06 -0.54
CA GLU A 387 4.40 -32.26 -1.39
C GLU A 387 3.53 -33.39 -0.84
N TYR A 388 3.53 -33.59 0.48
CA TYR A 388 2.61 -34.52 1.11
C TYR A 388 1.15 -34.14 0.82
N LEU A 389 0.78 -32.86 0.97
CA LEU A 389 -0.58 -32.40 0.66
C LEU A 389 -0.94 -32.65 -0.82
N GLN A 390 0.00 -32.48 -1.75
CA GLN A 390 -0.20 -32.83 -3.15
C GLN A 390 -0.46 -34.34 -3.34
N SER A 391 0.23 -35.22 -2.59
CA SER A 391 0.00 -36.67 -2.70
C SER A 391 -1.34 -37.12 -2.11
N GLU A 392 -1.89 -36.36 -1.17
CA GLU A 392 -3.17 -36.62 -0.50
C GLU A 392 -4.36 -35.89 -1.16
N THR A 393 -4.16 -35.26 -2.32
CA THR A 393 -5.20 -34.54 -3.08
C THR A 393 -5.33 -35.08 -4.50
N ASP A 394 -6.42 -34.70 -5.19
CA ASP A 394 -6.62 -35.05 -6.60
C ASP A 394 -5.48 -34.53 -7.48
N ARG A 395 -5.18 -35.23 -8.58
CA ARG A 395 -4.03 -34.95 -9.48
C ARG A 395 -3.98 -33.53 -10.06
N GLU A 396 -5.09 -32.79 -10.01
CA GLU A 396 -5.20 -31.44 -10.54
C GLU A 396 -4.79 -30.38 -9.51
N VAL A 397 -4.92 -30.65 -8.20
CA VAL A 397 -4.50 -29.73 -7.13
C VAL A 397 -2.98 -29.63 -7.11
N LEU A 398 -2.44 -28.42 -6.93
CA LEU A 398 -0.99 -28.19 -6.94
C LEU A 398 -0.31 -28.62 -8.26
N SER A 399 -1.07 -28.74 -9.35
CA SER A 399 -0.55 -29.20 -10.63
C SER A 399 0.56 -28.26 -11.14
N GLY A 400 1.78 -28.78 -11.22
CA GLY A 400 2.98 -28.03 -11.63
C GLY A 400 3.91 -27.65 -10.48
N PHE A 401 3.51 -27.85 -9.21
CA PHE A 401 4.42 -27.75 -8.07
C PHE A 401 5.41 -28.92 -8.11
N ASN A 402 6.46 -28.78 -8.94
CA ASN A 402 7.30 -29.89 -9.34
C ASN A 402 8.34 -30.23 -8.27
N ARG A 403 8.04 -31.23 -7.45
CA ARG A 403 8.96 -31.88 -6.49
C ARG A 403 10.40 -32.06 -7.01
N VAL A 404 10.55 -32.56 -8.23
CA VAL A 404 11.87 -32.93 -8.77
C VAL A 404 12.72 -31.69 -9.02
N SER A 405 12.09 -30.59 -9.48
CA SER A 405 12.82 -29.35 -9.73
C SER A 405 13.23 -28.68 -8.43
N ILE A 406 12.44 -28.75 -7.35
CA ILE A 406 12.84 -28.18 -6.06
C ILE A 406 13.92 -29.05 -5.41
N GLN A 407 13.71 -30.36 -5.31
CA GLN A 407 14.55 -31.26 -4.52
C GLN A 407 15.90 -31.64 -5.14
N MET A 408 16.09 -31.49 -6.45
CA MET A 408 17.36 -31.90 -7.11
C MET A 408 18.61 -31.25 -6.50
N GLY A 409 18.49 -30.06 -5.89
CA GLY A 409 19.58 -29.37 -5.21
C GLY A 409 19.76 -29.69 -3.71
N PHE A 410 18.81 -30.41 -3.10
CA PHE A 410 18.73 -30.54 -1.62
C PHE A 410 18.58 -32.00 -1.14
N ARG A 411 18.76 -32.99 -2.02
CA ARG A 411 18.56 -34.41 -1.70
C ARG A 411 19.34 -34.89 -0.47
N SER A 412 20.57 -34.39 -0.30
CA SER A 412 21.43 -34.71 0.85
C SER A 412 20.84 -34.27 2.19
N ASN A 413 20.02 -33.23 2.21
CA ASN A 413 19.48 -32.62 3.42
C ASN A 413 18.09 -33.13 3.80
N ILE A 414 17.40 -33.84 2.89
CA ILE A 414 16.05 -34.38 3.11
C ILE A 414 16.05 -35.35 4.30
N GLY A 415 17.05 -36.25 4.38
CA GLY A 415 17.12 -37.25 5.46
C GLY A 415 17.25 -36.60 6.83
N GLU A 416 18.16 -35.63 6.98
CA GLU A 416 18.35 -34.88 8.22
C GLU A 416 17.11 -34.07 8.59
N THR A 417 16.53 -33.35 7.62
CA THR A 417 15.31 -32.57 7.83
C THR A 417 14.13 -33.46 8.25
N ALA A 418 13.97 -34.63 7.65
CA ALA A 418 12.93 -35.59 8.02
C ALA A 418 13.10 -36.08 9.47
N VAL A 419 14.33 -36.34 9.90
CA VAL A 419 14.64 -36.69 11.30
C VAL A 419 14.33 -35.52 12.24
N SER A 420 14.72 -34.29 11.89
CA SER A 420 14.38 -33.07 12.65
C SER A 420 12.87 -32.88 12.80
N ILE A 421 12.09 -33.19 11.77
CA ILE A 421 10.62 -33.14 11.82
C ILE A 421 10.07 -34.23 12.74
N GLN A 422 10.55 -35.48 12.60
CA GLN A 422 10.09 -36.61 13.42
C GLN A 422 10.38 -36.41 14.91
N ASN A 423 11.50 -35.75 15.23
CA ASN A 423 11.88 -35.41 16.61
C ASN A 423 11.16 -34.16 17.14
N GLY A 424 10.33 -33.49 16.33
CA GLY A 424 9.57 -32.30 16.72
C GLY A 424 10.38 -31.01 16.83
N VAL A 425 11.64 -31.02 16.36
CA VAL A 425 12.52 -29.84 16.30
C VAL A 425 12.00 -28.87 15.24
N VAL A 426 11.62 -29.41 14.08
CA VAL A 426 11.02 -28.66 12.97
C VAL A 426 9.55 -29.04 12.85
N ARG A 427 8.67 -28.05 12.86
CA ARG A 427 7.21 -28.19 12.78
C ARG A 427 6.70 -27.47 11.52
N PRO A 428 6.87 -28.08 10.33
CA PRO A 428 6.57 -27.43 9.06
C PRO A 428 5.07 -27.20 8.85
N ARG A 429 4.25 -27.87 9.66
CA ARG A 429 2.79 -27.80 9.63
C ARG A 429 2.25 -26.52 10.24
N THR A 430 3.00 -25.92 11.17
CA THR A 430 2.50 -24.85 12.04
C THR A 430 1.88 -23.74 11.21
N GLN A 431 2.55 -23.23 10.16
CA GLN A 431 2.02 -22.11 9.37
C GLN A 431 1.00 -22.53 8.31
N ILE A 432 1.18 -23.69 7.66
CA ILE A 432 0.27 -24.13 6.58
C ILE A 432 -1.11 -24.55 7.14
N ASP A 433 -1.15 -25.16 8.34
CA ASP A 433 -2.38 -25.68 8.92
C ASP A 433 -3.27 -24.60 9.56
N TYR A 434 -2.78 -23.38 9.80
CA TYR A 434 -3.65 -22.27 10.20
C TYR A 434 -4.53 -21.83 9.03
N ILE A 435 -5.75 -21.38 9.35
CA ILE A 435 -6.66 -20.82 8.35
C ILE A 435 -6.12 -19.44 7.96
N PRO A 436 -5.72 -19.25 6.69
CA PRO A 436 -5.09 -18.02 6.26
C PRO A 436 -6.09 -16.87 6.17
N GLY A 437 -5.59 -15.65 6.25
CA GLY A 437 -6.34 -14.41 6.05
C GLY A 437 -7.27 -14.03 7.20
N ARG A 438 -7.21 -14.68 8.37
CA ARG A 438 -8.22 -14.43 9.43
C ARG A 438 -7.93 -13.26 10.34
N PHE A 439 -6.70 -13.09 10.80
CA PHE A 439 -6.36 -11.99 11.71
C PHE A 439 -5.10 -11.28 11.22
N ASN A 440 -4.98 -10.02 11.61
CA ASN A 440 -3.87 -9.17 11.22
C ASN A 440 -2.55 -9.74 11.79
N PRO A 441 -1.56 -10.12 10.95
CA PRO A 441 -0.32 -10.72 11.41
C PRO A 441 0.57 -9.73 12.17
N THR A 442 0.32 -8.41 12.11
CA THR A 442 1.08 -7.42 12.89
C THR A 442 0.56 -7.29 14.32
N GLU A 443 -0.69 -7.67 14.57
CA GLU A 443 -1.33 -7.64 15.88
C GLU A 443 -1.32 -9.02 16.55
N MET A 444 -1.60 -10.05 15.74
CA MET A 444 -1.69 -11.44 16.19
C MET A 444 -1.05 -12.41 15.18
N PRO A 445 0.28 -12.43 15.12
CA PRO A 445 1.11 -13.14 14.13
C PRO A 445 1.02 -14.67 14.09
N LEU A 446 0.43 -15.30 15.10
CA LEU A 446 -0.10 -16.66 14.99
C LEU A 446 -1.52 -16.66 15.50
N THR A 447 -2.48 -16.67 14.59
CA THR A 447 -3.88 -16.76 14.98
C THR A 447 -4.68 -17.61 14.02
N GLY A 448 -5.39 -18.55 14.63
CA GLY A 448 -6.40 -19.29 13.91
C GLY A 448 -6.83 -20.54 14.65
N PHE A 449 -7.94 -21.07 14.18
CA PHE A 449 -8.22 -22.48 14.38
C PHE A 449 -7.28 -23.24 13.44
N SER A 450 -6.36 -24.02 13.99
CA SER A 450 -5.60 -24.97 13.19
C SER A 450 -6.57 -25.97 12.56
N SER A 451 -6.55 -26.05 11.24
CA SER A 451 -7.37 -26.96 10.46
C SER A 451 -6.55 -27.38 9.26
N GLN A 452 -6.14 -28.64 9.19
CA GLN A 452 -5.40 -29.17 8.05
C GLN A 452 -6.12 -28.85 6.73
N PRO A 453 -5.41 -28.50 5.65
CA PRO A 453 -6.02 -28.31 4.33
C PRO A 453 -6.80 -29.54 3.85
N VAL A 454 -6.27 -30.74 4.14
CA VAL A 454 -6.91 -32.03 3.85
C VAL A 454 -7.50 -32.58 5.15
N SER A 455 -8.80 -32.88 5.17
CA SER A 455 -9.52 -33.25 6.40
C SER A 455 -9.42 -34.74 6.78
N ASP A 456 -9.16 -35.63 5.82
CA ASP A 456 -9.08 -37.09 6.03
C ASP A 456 -8.05 -37.67 5.05
N PRO A 457 -6.74 -37.52 5.32
CA PRO A 457 -5.69 -38.05 4.46
C PRO A 457 -5.59 -39.58 4.57
N ASP A 458 -5.26 -40.24 3.45
CA ASP A 458 -5.07 -41.70 3.36
C ASP A 458 -3.83 -42.15 4.15
N THR A 459 -2.79 -41.32 4.18
CA THR A 459 -1.54 -41.57 4.91
C THR A 459 -1.24 -40.41 5.86
N THR A 460 -0.68 -40.66 7.04
CA THR A 460 -0.25 -39.54 7.90
C THR A 460 1.06 -38.92 7.39
N PHE A 461 1.28 -37.62 7.63
CA PHE A 461 2.53 -36.96 7.22
C PHE A 461 3.79 -37.66 7.78
N SER A 462 3.73 -38.13 9.03
CA SER A 462 4.84 -38.87 9.64
C SER A 462 5.12 -40.20 8.94
N ASP A 463 4.07 -40.96 8.58
CA ASP A 463 4.22 -42.22 7.85
C ASP A 463 4.76 -41.98 6.43
N TRP A 464 4.25 -40.93 5.77
CA TRP A 464 4.72 -40.51 4.45
C TRP A 464 6.21 -40.14 4.48
N LEU A 465 6.67 -39.41 5.50
CA LEU A 465 8.08 -39.07 5.67
C LEU A 465 8.97 -40.30 5.87
N VAL A 466 8.51 -41.33 6.58
CA VAL A 466 9.24 -42.60 6.74
C VAL A 466 9.40 -43.30 5.39
N LEU A 467 8.35 -43.31 4.57
CA LEU A 467 8.39 -43.90 3.22
C LEU A 467 9.38 -43.14 2.32
N GLN A 468 9.44 -41.81 2.40
CA GLN A 468 10.41 -41.01 1.63
C GLN A 468 11.84 -41.15 2.17
N GLY A 469 12.02 -41.19 3.50
CA GLY A 469 13.33 -41.35 4.15
C GLY A 469 13.94 -42.75 3.91
N GLY A 470 13.11 -43.79 3.85
CA GLY A 470 13.52 -45.16 3.54
C GLY A 470 14.06 -45.36 2.11
N MET A 471 13.76 -44.46 1.17
CA MET A 471 14.32 -44.46 -0.19
C MET A 471 15.74 -43.85 -0.26
N SER A 472 16.25 -43.30 0.84
CA SER A 472 17.62 -42.76 0.92
C SER A 472 18.65 -43.75 1.47
N GLY A 473 18.21 -44.90 1.98
CA GLY A 473 19.07 -46.02 2.35
C GLY A 473 19.07 -47.09 1.28
N ASP A 474 20.17 -47.23 0.54
CA ASP A 474 20.55 -48.37 -0.31
C ASP A 474 19.38 -49.06 -1.06
N GLY A 475 18.87 -48.47 -2.15
CA GLY A 475 17.91 -49.18 -2.99
C GLY A 475 17.53 -48.43 -4.27
N GLU A 476 17.71 -49.09 -5.41
CA GLU A 476 17.42 -48.63 -6.76
C GLU A 476 15.99 -48.06 -6.92
N PHE A 477 15.87 -46.93 -7.64
CA PHE A 477 14.59 -46.35 -8.07
C PHE A 477 13.96 -47.19 -9.19
N VAL A 478 12.65 -47.45 -9.11
CA VAL A 478 11.79 -47.86 -10.23
C VAL A 478 11.07 -46.63 -10.78
#